data_AF-A0A2S8D616-F1
#
_entry.id   AF-A0A2S8D616-F1
#
_cell.length_a   1.000
_cell.length_b   1.000
_cell.length_c   1.000
_cell.angle_alpha   90.00
_cell.angle_beta   90.00
_cell.angle_gamma   90.00
#
_symmetry.space_group_name_H-M   'P 1'
#
loop_
_entity.id
_entity.type
_entity.pdbx_description
1 polymer ?
#
loop_
_entity_poly.entity_id
_entity_poly.type
_entity_poly.pdbx_seq_one_letter_code
_entity_poly.pdbx_strand_id
1 'polypeptide(L)'
;ARKPVGWAMSFSPDSRLTMKALEMAWETRGKPGGVMFHSDQGSHYTSRQFRQLLWRYQIRQSMSRRGNCWDNSPMERFFRSLKNEWMPVVGYVSFSEAAHAITDYIVGYYSALRPHE
;
A
#
# COMPACT_ATOMS: atom_id res chain seq x y z
N ALA A 1 14.50 -5.70 -4.17
CA ALA A 1 13.24 -6.20 -3.60
C ALA A 1 12.22 -5.07 -3.52
N ARG A 2 10.99 -5.28 -4.03
CA ARG A 2 9.86 -4.34 -3.90
C ARG A 2 9.22 -4.49 -2.51
N LYS A 3 9.94 -4.05 -1.48
CA LYS A 3 9.51 -4.12 -0.09
C LYS A 3 8.37 -3.12 0.15
N PRO A 4 7.22 -3.53 0.73
CA PRO A 4 6.23 -2.59 1.22
C PRO A 4 6.85 -1.71 2.30
N VAL A 5 6.76 -0.39 2.14
CA VAL A 5 7.36 0.59 3.06
C VAL A 5 6.32 1.29 3.95
N GLY A 6 5.04 1.09 3.67
CA GLY A 6 3.93 1.55 4.50
C GLY A 6 2.64 0.85 4.12
N TRP A 7 1.78 0.61 5.10
CA TRP A 7 0.48 -0.04 4.95
C TRP A 7 -0.47 0.49 6.02
N ALA A 8 -1.76 0.28 5.80
CA ALA A 8 -2.80 0.61 6.77
C ALA A 8 -3.98 -0.34 6.56
N MET A 9 -4.78 -0.51 7.60
CA MET A 9 -5.98 -1.35 7.58
C MET A 9 -7.19 -0.56 8.09
N SER A 10 -8.35 -0.81 7.50
CA SER A 10 -9.62 -0.14 7.83
C SER A 10 -10.77 -1.02 7.37
N PHE A 11 -11.95 -0.84 7.98
CA PHE A 11 -13.21 -1.45 7.52
C PHE A 11 -13.79 -0.78 6.26
N SER A 12 -13.21 0.34 5.82
CA SER A 12 -13.71 1.08 4.66
C SER A 12 -12.56 1.48 3.73
N PRO A 13 -12.72 1.28 2.40
CA PRO A 13 -11.79 1.80 1.41
C PRO A 13 -12.07 3.30 1.22
N ASP A 14 -11.41 4.15 1.98
CA ASP A 14 -11.53 5.60 1.88
C ASP A 14 -10.17 6.29 1.68
N SER A 15 -10.16 7.59 1.39
CA SER A 15 -8.88 8.33 1.24
C SER A 15 -8.07 8.37 2.52
N ARG A 16 -8.68 8.22 3.71
CA ARG A 16 -7.94 8.22 4.97
C ARG A 16 -7.09 6.96 5.09
N LEU A 17 -7.59 5.83 4.60
CA LEU A 17 -6.82 4.58 4.53
C LEU A 17 -5.55 4.76 3.68
N THR A 18 -5.67 5.31 2.47
CA THR A 18 -4.51 5.50 1.58
C THR A 18 -3.55 6.55 2.12
N MET A 19 -4.06 7.61 2.75
CA MET A 19 -3.25 8.63 3.43
C MET A 19 -2.41 8.01 4.56
N LYS A 20 -3.01 7.23 5.46
CA LYS A 20 -2.29 6.58 6.57
C LYS A 20 -1.14 5.69 6.08
N ALA A 21 -1.36 4.91 5.02
CA ALA A 21 -0.32 4.07 4.44
C ALA A 21 0.84 4.91 3.87
N LEU A 22 0.53 6.03 3.21
CA LEU A 22 1.53 6.96 2.68
C LEU A 22 2.30 7.68 3.81
N GLU A 23 1.61 8.12 4.86
CA GLU A 23 2.23 8.76 6.03
C GLU A 23 3.23 7.81 6.70
N MET A 24 2.83 6.55 6.92
CA MET A 24 3.72 5.52 7.44
C MET A 24 4.95 5.34 6.55
N ALA A 25 4.76 5.26 5.23
CA ALA A 25 5.86 5.11 4.28
C ALA A 25 6.82 6.31 4.31
N TRP A 26 6.29 7.53 4.37
CA TRP A 26 7.08 8.75 4.38
C TRP A 26 7.91 8.88 5.67
N GLU A 27 7.30 8.64 6.84
CA GLU A 27 7.99 8.65 8.13
C GLU A 27 9.06 7.56 8.21
N THR A 28 8.71 6.30 7.88
CA THR A 28 9.63 5.14 7.96
C THR A 28 10.84 5.28 7.04
N ARG A 29 10.69 6.03 5.94
CA ARG A 29 11.77 6.27 4.97
C ARG A 29 12.58 7.54 5.27
N GLY A 30 12.35 8.19 6.41
CA GLY A 30 13.10 9.38 6.81
C GLY A 30 12.70 10.64 6.06
N LYS A 31 11.41 10.80 5.72
CA LYS A 31 10.83 12.01 5.13
C LYS A 31 11.49 12.42 3.81
N PRO A 32 11.59 11.52 2.82
CA PRO A 32 12.33 11.79 1.60
C PRO A 32 11.67 12.91 0.78
N GLY A 33 12.49 13.83 0.26
CA GLY A 33 12.07 14.85 -0.72
C GLY A 33 12.34 14.41 -2.17
N GLY A 34 11.67 15.05 -3.12
CA GLY A 34 11.92 14.84 -4.56
C GLY A 34 11.46 13.49 -5.12
N VAL A 35 10.66 12.74 -4.35
CA VAL A 35 10.12 11.44 -4.77
C VAL A 35 8.81 11.57 -5.54
N MET A 36 8.44 10.50 -6.24
CA MET A 36 7.18 10.41 -6.98
C MET A 36 6.26 9.36 -6.36
N PHE A 37 4.97 9.69 -6.26
CA PHE A 37 3.90 8.73 -5.97
C PHE A 37 3.20 8.37 -7.28
N HIS A 38 3.27 7.11 -7.69
CA HIS A 38 2.61 6.60 -8.89
C HIS A 38 1.43 5.70 -8.54
N SER A 39 0.26 5.96 -9.12
CA SER A 39 -0.96 5.17 -8.90
C SER A 39 -1.83 5.10 -10.16
N ASP A 40 -2.92 4.34 -10.11
CA ASP A 40 -4.02 4.53 -11.05
C ASP A 40 -4.82 5.82 -10.75
N GLN A 41 -5.88 6.05 -11.53
CA GLN A 41 -6.80 7.18 -11.37
C GLN A 41 -7.94 6.92 -10.37
N GLY A 42 -7.74 6.04 -9.39
CA GLY A 42 -8.73 5.73 -8.37
C GLY A 42 -9.23 6.97 -7.62
N SER A 43 -10.49 6.93 -7.15
CA SER A 43 -11.15 8.04 -6.44
C SER A 43 -10.37 8.45 -5.18
N HIS A 44 -9.74 7.50 -4.49
CA HIS A 44 -8.95 7.76 -3.29
C HIS A 44 -7.69 8.58 -3.57
N TYR A 45 -7.03 8.35 -4.70
CA TYR A 45 -5.78 9.03 -5.10
C TYR A 45 -6.03 10.38 -5.78
N THR A 46 -7.23 10.57 -6.35
CA THR A 46 -7.66 11.84 -6.97
C THR A 46 -8.38 12.77 -5.99
N SER A 47 -8.63 12.33 -4.76
CA SER A 47 -9.30 13.12 -3.74
C SER A 47 -8.50 14.38 -3.36
N ARG A 48 -9.20 15.41 -2.87
CA ARG A 48 -8.57 16.66 -2.43
C ARG A 48 -7.59 16.42 -1.27
N GLN A 49 -7.99 15.61 -0.30
CA GLN A 49 -7.19 15.34 0.90
C GLN A 49 -5.88 14.62 0.54
N PHE A 50 -5.95 13.64 -0.36
CA PHE A 50 -4.75 12.91 -0.80
C PHE A 50 -3.77 13.82 -1.55
N ARG A 51 -4.29 14.64 -2.47
CA ARG A 51 -3.47 15.64 -3.20
C ARG A 51 -2.83 16.67 -2.27
N GLN A 52 -3.56 17.12 -1.24
CA GLN A 52 -3.03 18.04 -0.23
C GLN A 52 -1.89 17.39 0.59
N LEU A 53 -2.02 16.10 0.93
CA LEU A 53 -0.97 15.36 1.62
C LEU A 53 0.31 15.25 0.77
N LEU A 54 0.18 14.86 -0.50
CA LEU A 54 1.32 14.80 -1.43
C LEU A 54 2.02 16.15 -1.56
N TRP A 55 1.24 17.24 -1.68
CA TRP A 55 1.79 18.60 -1.72
C TRP A 55 2.55 18.95 -0.43
N ARG A 56 1.97 18.65 0.75
CA ARG A 56 2.62 18.90 2.04
C ARG A 56 3.95 18.15 2.17
N TYR A 57 4.04 16.94 1.63
CA TYR A 57 5.25 16.13 1.65
C TYR A 57 6.18 16.37 0.46
N GLN A 58 5.86 17.32 -0.42
CA GLN A 58 6.64 17.61 -1.63
C GLN A 58 6.86 16.38 -2.52
N ILE A 59 5.84 15.53 -2.60
CA ILE A 59 5.83 14.31 -3.41
C ILE A 59 5.13 14.60 -4.73
N ARG A 60 5.80 14.33 -5.86
CA ARG A 60 5.21 14.51 -7.19
C ARG A 60 4.21 13.40 -7.48
N GLN A 61 2.96 13.74 -7.78
CA GLN A 61 1.98 12.76 -8.22
C GLN A 61 2.21 12.37 -9.69
N SER A 62 2.10 11.08 -9.99
CA SER A 62 2.01 10.51 -11.33
C SER A 62 0.86 9.52 -11.35
N MET A 63 0.08 9.49 -12.44
CA MET A 63 -1.01 8.54 -12.58
C MET A 63 -0.96 7.83 -13.92
N SER A 64 -1.29 6.55 -13.94
CA SER A 64 -1.40 5.77 -15.17
C SER A 64 -2.53 6.30 -16.07
N ARG A 65 -2.43 6.00 -17.37
CA ARG A 65 -3.53 6.26 -18.32
C ARG A 65 -4.70 5.32 -17.99
N ARG A 66 -5.92 5.79 -18.26
CA ARG A 66 -7.10 4.92 -18.17
C ARG A 66 -6.91 3.69 -19.05
N GLY A 67 -7.19 2.51 -18.51
CA GLY A 67 -7.04 1.24 -19.21
C GLY A 67 -5.63 0.64 -19.22
N ASN A 68 -4.66 1.21 -18.50
CA ASN A 68 -3.32 0.63 -18.39
C ASN A 68 -3.14 -0.18 -17.08
N CYS A 69 -3.42 -1.49 -17.11
CA CYS A 69 -3.28 -2.37 -15.95
C CYS A 69 -1.82 -2.74 -15.62
N TRP A 70 -0.91 -2.64 -16.59
CA TRP A 70 0.48 -3.10 -16.43
C TRP A 70 1.25 -2.32 -15.36
N ASP A 71 0.91 -1.04 -15.17
CA ASP A 71 1.53 -0.16 -14.18
C ASP A 71 1.23 -0.60 -12.73
N ASN A 72 0.13 -1.35 -12.52
CA ASN A 72 -0.29 -1.85 -11.21
C ASN A 72 0.15 -3.31 -10.93
N SER A 73 0.80 -3.96 -11.89
CA SER A 73 1.32 -5.33 -11.75
C SER A 73 2.15 -5.61 -10.48
N PRO A 74 2.93 -4.66 -9.91
CA PRO A 74 3.66 -4.90 -8.67
C PRO A 74 2.71 -5.11 -7.47
N MET A 75 1.66 -4.28 -7.40
CA MET A 75 0.68 -4.34 -6.31
C MET A 75 -0.24 -5.55 -6.47
N GLU A 76 -0.66 -5.86 -7.69
CA GLU A 76 -1.46 -7.06 -7.98
C GLU A 76 -0.72 -8.34 -7.58
N ARG A 77 0.58 -8.43 -7.89
CA ARG A 77 1.42 -9.55 -7.45
C ARG A 77 1.46 -9.66 -5.93
N PHE A 78 1.69 -8.56 -5.23
CA PHE A 78 1.71 -8.54 -3.76
C PHE A 78 0.38 -9.04 -3.17
N PHE A 79 -0.75 -8.50 -3.61
CA PHE A 79 -2.05 -8.90 -3.09
C PHE A 79 -2.42 -10.35 -3.44
N ARG A 80 -2.00 -10.83 -4.62
CA ARG A 80 -2.16 -12.25 -4.98
C ARG A 80 -1.39 -13.16 -4.03
N SER A 81 -0.12 -12.83 -3.76
CA SER A 81 0.70 -13.59 -2.81
C SER A 81 0.13 -13.55 -1.40
N LEU A 82 -0.27 -12.38 -0.89
CA LEU A 82 -0.90 -12.26 0.44
C LEU A 82 -2.13 -13.16 0.58
N LYS A 83 -3.02 -13.14 -0.42
CA LYS A 83 -4.27 -13.91 -0.40
C LYS A 83 -4.02 -15.42 -0.47
N ASN A 84 -3.03 -15.85 -1.26
CA ASN A 84 -2.78 -17.28 -1.49
C ASN A 84 -1.88 -17.91 -0.42
N GLU A 85 -0.93 -17.14 0.12
CA GLU A 85 0.14 -17.66 0.98
C GLU A 85 -0.16 -17.45 2.47
N TRP A 86 -1.03 -16.49 2.83
CA TRP A 86 -1.16 -16.05 4.23
C TRP A 86 -2.60 -15.91 4.73
N MET A 87 -3.54 -15.50 3.88
CA MET A 87 -4.92 -15.34 4.31
C MET A 87 -5.61 -16.70 4.49
N PRO A 88 -6.22 -16.96 5.65
CA PRO A 88 -7.05 -18.15 5.84
C PRO A 88 -8.26 -18.13 4.90
N VAL A 89 -8.67 -19.31 4.40
CA VAL A 89 -9.82 -19.45 3.51
C VAL A 89 -11.12 -18.96 4.17
N VAL A 90 -11.24 -19.17 5.48
CA VAL A 90 -12.41 -18.75 6.28
C VAL A 90 -12.33 -17.29 6.76
N GLY A 91 -11.24 -16.58 6.44
CA GLY A 91 -10.97 -15.24 6.96
C GLY A 91 -10.45 -15.23 8.40
N TYR A 92 -10.47 -14.06 9.01
CA TYR A 92 -10.03 -13.83 10.40
C TYR A 92 -11.24 -13.61 11.31
N VAL A 93 -11.12 -14.02 12.58
CA VAL A 93 -12.20 -13.90 13.58
C VAL A 93 -12.38 -12.44 14.02
N SER A 94 -11.30 -11.66 14.02
CA SER A 94 -11.34 -10.25 14.40
C SER A 94 -10.43 -9.37 13.55
N PHE A 95 -10.71 -8.06 13.56
CA PHE A 95 -9.83 -7.08 12.93
C PHE A 95 -8.44 -7.03 13.57
N SER A 96 -8.35 -7.24 14.89
CA SER A 96 -7.06 -7.27 15.59
C SER A 96 -6.21 -8.45 15.15
N GLU A 97 -6.80 -9.63 15.03
CA GLU A 97 -6.14 -10.82 14.50
C GLU A 97 -5.68 -10.60 13.05
N ALA A 98 -6.57 -10.08 12.20
CA ALA A 98 -6.23 -9.74 10.82
C ALA A 98 -5.04 -8.76 10.76
N ALA A 99 -5.03 -7.75 11.62
CA ALA A 99 -3.99 -6.74 11.66
C ALA A 99 -2.63 -7.30 12.09
N HIS A 100 -2.61 -8.17 13.09
CA HIS A 100 -1.40 -8.87 13.50
C HIS A 100 -0.90 -9.79 12.37
N ALA A 101 -1.76 -10.67 11.87
CA ALA A 101 -1.41 -11.62 10.82
C ALA A 101 -0.87 -10.91 9.56
N ILE A 102 -1.55 -9.87 9.07
CA ILE A 102 -1.09 -9.14 7.88
C ILE A 102 0.22 -8.38 8.15
N THR A 103 0.43 -7.86 9.37
CA THR A 103 1.70 -7.21 9.73
C THR A 103 2.84 -8.22 9.75
N ASP A 104 2.63 -9.40 10.31
CA ASP A 104 3.62 -10.49 10.32
C ASP A 104 3.96 -10.96 8.91
N TYR A 105 2.96 -11.04 8.02
CA TYR A 105 3.20 -11.31 6.61
C TYR A 105 4.10 -10.24 5.99
N ILE A 106 3.75 -8.97 6.14
CA ILE A 106 4.46 -7.87 5.46
C ILE A 106 5.89 -7.75 5.98
N VAL A 107 6.07 -7.71 7.29
CA VAL A 107 7.36 -7.42 7.94
C VAL A 107 8.22 -8.67 8.05
N GLY A 108 7.64 -9.78 8.51
CA GLY A 108 8.36 -11.02 8.79
C GLY A 108 8.60 -11.86 7.54
N TYR A 109 7.55 -12.19 6.79
CA TYR A 109 7.66 -13.15 5.70
C TYR A 109 8.00 -12.51 4.35
N TYR A 110 7.12 -11.63 3.85
CA TYR A 110 7.23 -11.06 2.51
C TYR A 110 8.49 -10.23 2.33
N SER A 111 8.86 -9.41 3.33
CA SER A 111 10.00 -8.50 3.22
C SER A 111 11.36 -9.15 3.51
N ALA A 112 11.40 -10.21 4.33
CA ALA A 112 12.66 -10.76 4.82
C ALA A 112 13.00 -12.14 4.23
N LEU A 113 12.00 -12.95 3.89
CA LEU A 113 12.20 -14.36 3.56
C LEU A 113 11.73 -14.73 2.16
N ARG A 114 10.69 -14.08 1.63
CA ARG A 114 10.06 -14.48 0.37
C ARG A 114 10.99 -14.23 -0.83
N PRO A 115 11.29 -15.26 -1.66
CA PRO A 115 11.97 -15.06 -2.94
C PRO A 115 11.12 -14.16 -3.86
N HIS A 116 11.70 -13.06 -4.32
CA HIS A 116 11.06 -12.14 -5.26
C HIS A 116 11.59 -12.40 -6.67
N GLU A 117 11.17 -13.52 -7.24
CA GLU A 117 11.35 -13.84 -8.66
C GLU A 117 10.25 -13.20 -9.52
#